data_AF-A0A9P0E9M0-F1
#
_entry.id   AF-A0A9P0E9M0-F1
#
_cell.length_a   1.000
_cell.length_b   1.000
_cell.length_c   1.000
_cell.angle_alpha   90.00
_cell.angle_beta   90.00
_cell.angle_gamma   90.00
#
_symmetry.space_group_name_H-M   'P 1'
#
loop_
_entity.id
_entity.type
_entity.pdbx_description
1 polymer ?
#
loop_
_entity_poly.entity_id
_entity_poly.type
_entity_poly.pdbx_seq_one_letter_code
_entity_poly.pdbx_strand_id
1 'polypeptide(L)'
;MSPIALREDAPPKRYDHIIDLPETAPVTSVPNAWRVAQQWLSNLEAAFSSGDFSNLGDLFNEDSWWRDIIALQWDFRTIHGREAIQNFLSQNKESGPLSSFRLHETGKFQPRLEIVNEKTGLAWISSLFHFESPIGTGSGVLRLTQERPGVWKAFAVYTALQTLKAHDEPLVEKRWYGTIDSMPGGLSKGTWSERRKRQVDFLDEDPQVLVVGAGQSGLNVAARLQSLGLSVLIIDKNDRVGDNWRNRYRTLVTHDPAEFTHMAYLPFPKNWPQFTPKDKLGDWFEAYVSLMELNVWTKTTLTNSSFDDDKAQWSVDIIRDGNQRTLQPKHVILCTGHAGEPLVPSFPGQAEFKGQVYHGSQHDEASESKFKGKKVIVVGTGNSGHDIAEDFHYAGAEVTMLQRRGTYVLSLDKGVFLLHEGMHEDNGPPTDECDVVGESLPFPVQFALNKEGTKRISAADKETIEGLERAGFKLDYAIDGSGIARLYYTRGGGYYIDVGCSKLIIDGKIKVHQSPGGITGFTPDALVLKDGTELKADIVVLATGFDNMKTTAQKIMGDKVASRLKDVWDLDEEGELNAMWRPSGHPNFWYMGGNLAICRIYSKYLALQIKAAEEGLNRNPNKV
;
A
#
# COMPACT_ATOMS: atom_id res chain seq x y z
N MET A 1 4.16 -1.06 -36.12
CA MET A 1 4.47 -1.14 -34.68
C MET A 1 5.93 -1.54 -34.57
N SER A 2 6.80 -0.63 -34.13
CA SER A 2 8.20 -0.96 -33.88
C SER A 2 8.27 -1.90 -32.66
N PRO A 3 9.11 -2.95 -32.67
CA PRO A 3 9.36 -3.73 -31.46
C PRO A 3 9.97 -2.80 -30.41
N ILE A 4 9.35 -2.72 -29.24
CA ILE A 4 9.90 -2.02 -28.08
C ILE A 4 11.21 -2.74 -27.74
N ALA A 5 12.34 -2.10 -28.05
CA ALA A 5 13.63 -2.52 -27.54
C ALA A 5 13.55 -2.48 -26.01
N LEU A 6 13.85 -3.61 -25.37
CA LEU A 6 14.05 -3.68 -23.93
C LEU A 6 15.11 -2.62 -23.57
N ARG A 7 14.73 -1.58 -22.82
CA ARG A 7 15.69 -0.60 -22.30
C ARG A 7 16.73 -1.35 -21.47
N GLU A 8 18.00 -1.24 -21.84
CA GLU A 8 19.16 -1.68 -21.05
C GLU A 8 19.44 -0.71 -19.89
N ASP A 9 18.43 -0.34 -19.12
CA ASP A 9 18.69 0.26 -17.81
C ASP A 9 19.14 -0.88 -16.89
N ALA A 10 20.26 -0.71 -16.19
CA ALA A 10 20.71 -1.69 -15.20
C ALA A 10 19.55 -1.95 -14.22
N PRO A 11 19.23 -3.22 -13.89
CA PRO A 11 18.11 -3.50 -13.00
C PRO A 11 18.33 -2.75 -11.67
N PRO A 12 17.28 -2.15 -11.10
CA PRO A 12 17.41 -1.41 -9.85
C PRO A 12 18.08 -2.30 -8.79
N LYS A 13 19.04 -1.73 -8.06
CA LYS A 13 19.76 -2.42 -7.00
C LYS A 13 18.74 -2.90 -5.96
N ARG A 14 18.69 -4.20 -5.73
CA ARG A 14 17.77 -4.82 -4.76
C ARG A 14 18.47 -5.05 -3.42
N TYR A 15 17.74 -4.82 -2.35
CA TYR A 15 18.19 -5.03 -0.98
C TYR A 15 17.29 -6.07 -0.30
N ASP A 16 17.87 -7.21 0.05
CA ASP A 16 17.07 -8.31 0.61
C ASP A 16 16.72 -8.10 2.09
N HIS A 17 17.46 -7.27 2.83
CA HIS A 17 17.15 -6.89 4.22
C HIS A 17 16.78 -8.08 5.14
N ILE A 18 17.47 -9.21 4.95
CA ILE A 18 17.28 -10.39 5.80
C ILE A 18 18.08 -10.16 7.07
N ILE A 19 17.37 -10.12 8.20
CA ILE A 19 17.96 -9.96 9.53
C ILE A 19 17.52 -11.11 10.45
N ASP A 20 18.28 -11.28 11.53
CA ASP A 20 17.87 -12.05 12.69
C ASP A 20 17.35 -11.10 13.77
N LEU A 21 16.35 -11.56 14.54
CA LEU A 21 15.88 -10.81 15.69
C LEU A 21 16.91 -10.90 16.83
N PRO A 22 17.06 -9.87 17.66
CA PRO A 22 18.07 -9.87 18.71
C PRO A 22 17.79 -10.95 19.76
N GLU A 23 18.85 -11.50 20.33
CA GLU A 23 18.78 -12.25 21.59
C GLU A 23 18.67 -11.25 22.74
N THR A 24 17.76 -11.49 23.68
CA THR A 24 17.54 -10.59 24.82
C THR A 24 17.76 -11.33 26.13
N ALA A 25 18.21 -10.62 27.16
CA ALA A 25 18.33 -11.21 28.49
C ALA A 25 16.96 -11.69 28.99
N PRO A 26 16.90 -12.83 29.70
CA PRO A 26 15.64 -13.40 30.15
C PRO A 26 14.96 -12.49 31.17
N VAL A 27 13.65 -12.30 31.01
CA VAL A 27 12.83 -11.53 31.97
C VAL A 27 12.50 -12.41 33.17
N THR A 28 13.34 -12.34 34.20
CA THR A 28 13.20 -13.18 35.42
C THR A 28 12.20 -12.64 36.44
N SER A 29 11.81 -11.36 36.31
CA SER A 29 10.75 -10.74 37.11
C SER A 29 9.94 -9.79 36.24
N VAL A 30 8.62 -9.77 36.42
CA VAL A 30 7.72 -8.93 35.62
C VAL A 30 8.01 -7.46 35.96
N PRO A 31 8.51 -6.66 35.00
CA PRO A 31 8.77 -5.25 35.23
C PRO A 31 7.45 -4.48 35.33
N ASN A 32 7.46 -3.34 36.02
CA ASN A 32 6.41 -2.35 35.83
C ASN A 32 6.62 -1.66 34.47
N ALA A 33 5.95 -2.18 33.43
CA ALA A 33 6.09 -1.72 32.05
C ALA A 33 5.88 -0.21 31.91
N TRP A 34 4.89 0.35 32.61
CA TRP A 34 4.60 1.78 32.63
C TRP A 34 5.79 2.60 33.13
N ARG A 35 6.34 2.24 34.31
CA ARG A 35 7.48 2.95 34.91
C ARG A 35 8.71 2.89 34.01
N VAL A 36 8.99 1.73 33.42
CA VAL A 36 10.14 1.56 32.53
C VAL A 36 9.98 2.40 31.26
N ALA A 37 8.82 2.33 30.60
CA ALA A 37 8.55 3.11 29.39
C ALA A 37 8.57 4.62 29.66
N GLN A 38 7.96 5.08 30.77
CA GLN A 38 7.92 6.50 31.13
C GLN A 38 9.32 7.03 31.44
N GLN A 39 10.12 6.27 32.19
CA GLN A 39 11.49 6.67 32.49
C GLN A 39 12.33 6.78 31.21
N TRP A 40 12.17 5.83 30.29
CA TRP A 40 12.86 5.86 29.01
C TRP A 40 12.46 7.09 28.17
N LEU A 41 11.16 7.37 28.05
CA LEU A 41 10.68 8.56 27.33
C LEU A 41 11.15 9.88 27.96
N SER A 42 11.18 9.95 29.30
CA SER A 42 11.67 11.14 30.01
C SER A 42 13.16 11.39 29.73
N ASN A 43 13.95 10.33 29.63
CA ASN A 43 15.36 10.43 29.28
C ASN A 43 15.57 10.79 27.80
N LEU A 44 14.73 10.27 26.90
CA LEU A 44 14.73 10.67 25.48
C LEU A 44 14.38 12.16 25.34
N GLU A 45 13.36 12.63 26.06
CA GLU A 45 12.96 14.03 26.09
C GLU A 45 14.09 14.94 26.60
N ALA A 46 14.84 14.50 27.61
CA ALA A 46 16.01 15.23 28.10
C ALA A 46 17.11 15.35 27.03
N ALA A 47 17.33 14.30 26.22
CA ALA A 47 18.29 14.33 25.11
C ALA A 47 17.85 15.31 23.99
N PHE A 48 16.56 15.33 23.65
CA PHE A 48 16.02 16.33 22.72
C PHE A 48 16.12 17.75 23.28
N SER A 49 15.83 17.93 24.57
CA SER A 49 15.87 19.22 25.25
C SER A 49 17.28 19.79 25.35
N SER A 50 18.29 18.95 25.55
CA SER A 50 19.70 19.36 25.58
C SER A 50 20.29 19.55 24.18
N GLY A 51 19.72 18.90 23.16
CA GLY A 51 20.30 18.81 21.81
C GLY A 51 21.58 17.96 21.75
N ASP A 52 21.90 17.23 22.83
CA ASP A 52 23.07 16.37 22.94
C ASP A 52 22.67 14.89 22.81
N PHE A 53 23.02 14.31 21.68
CA PHE A 53 22.81 12.90 21.37
C PHE A 53 24.11 12.08 21.45
N SER A 54 25.19 12.62 22.04
CA SER A 54 26.50 11.94 22.07
C SER A 54 26.52 10.66 22.92
N ASN A 55 25.61 10.52 23.88
CA ASN A 55 25.51 9.37 24.77
C ASN A 55 24.15 8.65 24.67
N LEU A 56 23.80 8.16 23.48
CA LEU A 56 22.58 7.33 23.31
C LEU A 56 22.74 5.89 23.83
N GLY A 57 23.92 5.50 24.30
CA GLY A 57 24.21 4.13 24.76
C GLY A 57 23.34 3.67 25.93
N ASP A 58 22.84 4.60 26.74
CA ASP A 58 21.94 4.31 27.86
C ASP A 58 20.49 4.12 27.42
N LEU A 59 20.12 4.59 26.23
CA LEU A 59 18.76 4.53 25.68
C LEU A 59 18.60 3.46 24.61
N PHE A 60 19.62 3.19 23.81
CA PHE A 60 19.54 2.35 22.63
C PHE A 60 20.53 1.18 22.70
N ASN A 61 20.09 0.00 22.27
CA ASN A 61 20.97 -1.12 21.97
C ASN A 61 21.83 -0.78 20.73
N GLU A 62 22.96 -1.48 20.53
CA GLU A 62 23.78 -1.30 19.32
C GLU A 62 22.96 -1.51 18.03
N ASP A 63 22.17 -2.59 17.98
CA ASP A 63 21.29 -3.00 16.88
C ASP A 63 19.87 -2.41 17.03
N SER A 64 19.79 -1.11 17.34
CA SER A 64 18.49 -0.45 17.45
C SER A 64 17.99 0.05 16.11
N TRP A 65 16.68 0.23 16.02
CA TRP A 65 16.00 0.81 14.88
C TRP A 65 15.26 2.10 15.26
N TRP A 66 15.33 3.09 14.39
CA TRP A 66 14.46 4.26 14.44
C TRP A 66 13.75 4.41 13.09
N ARG A 67 12.42 4.27 13.09
CA ARG A 67 11.58 4.52 11.91
C ARG A 67 10.86 5.86 12.08
N ASP A 68 11.18 6.83 11.23
CA ASP A 68 10.57 8.17 11.24
C ASP A 68 9.66 8.35 10.02
N ILE A 69 8.41 8.76 10.27
CA ILE A 69 7.43 9.10 9.26
C ILE A 69 7.11 10.58 9.41
N ILE A 70 7.83 11.40 8.67
CA ILE A 70 7.61 12.85 8.54
C ILE A 70 7.65 13.68 9.84
N ALA A 71 8.20 13.15 10.94
CA ALA A 71 8.24 13.87 12.21
C ALA A 71 9.53 14.68 12.38
N LEU A 72 10.66 14.17 11.89
CA LEU A 72 11.98 14.82 11.98
C LEU A 72 12.48 15.30 10.60
N GLN A 73 12.14 14.58 9.53
CA GLN A 73 12.43 14.94 8.14
C GLN A 73 11.20 14.76 7.28
N TRP A 74 11.01 15.57 6.23
CA TRP A 74 9.88 15.41 5.30
C TRP A 74 10.04 14.25 4.30
N ASP A 75 10.36 13.07 4.82
CA ASP A 75 10.47 11.81 4.11
C ASP A 75 10.24 10.65 5.11
N PHE A 76 10.16 9.42 4.61
CA PHE A 76 10.12 8.21 5.45
C PHE A 76 11.53 7.68 5.60
N ARG A 77 11.98 7.49 6.84
CA ARG A 77 13.36 7.08 7.15
C ARG A 77 13.34 5.86 8.04
N THR A 78 14.15 4.86 7.70
CA THR A 78 14.42 3.72 8.59
C THR A 78 15.91 3.69 8.88
N ILE A 79 16.27 4.02 10.12
CA ILE A 79 17.66 4.15 10.55
C ILE A 79 18.01 2.93 11.39
N HIS A 80 19.08 2.24 10.98
CA HIS A 80 19.56 1.02 11.62
C HIS A 80 20.91 1.25 12.29
N GLY A 81 20.99 0.91 13.57
CA GLY A 81 22.21 1.00 14.38
C GLY A 81 22.26 2.27 15.22
N ARG A 82 22.74 2.16 16.46
CA ARG A 82 22.79 3.28 17.42
C ARG A 82 23.57 4.49 16.90
N GLU A 83 24.73 4.26 16.28
CA GLU A 83 25.56 5.33 15.71
C GLU A 83 24.83 6.07 14.58
N ALA A 84 24.15 5.34 13.70
CA ALA A 84 23.35 5.93 12.64
C ALA A 84 22.17 6.75 13.20
N ILE A 85 21.49 6.24 14.25
CA ILE A 85 20.43 6.96 14.96
C ILE A 85 20.98 8.25 15.58
N GLN A 86 22.12 8.18 16.27
CA GLN A 86 22.79 9.35 16.84
C GLN A 86 23.10 10.41 15.77
N ASN A 87 23.61 9.98 14.61
CA ASN A 87 23.90 10.87 13.49
C ASN A 87 22.62 11.47 12.91
N PHE A 88 21.58 10.67 12.71
CA PHE A 88 20.28 11.12 12.20
C PHE A 88 19.63 12.15 13.13
N LEU A 89 19.53 11.88 14.43
CA LEU A 89 19.02 12.85 15.40
C LEU A 89 19.88 14.11 15.44
N SER A 90 21.20 13.95 15.32
CA SER A 90 22.13 15.07 15.31
C SER A 90 22.11 15.94 14.06
N GLN A 91 21.65 15.41 12.93
CA GLN A 91 21.44 16.17 11.70
C GLN A 91 20.10 16.92 11.73
N ASN A 92 19.13 16.43 12.50
CA ASN A 92 17.78 16.96 12.55
C ASN A 92 17.47 17.78 13.81
N LYS A 93 18.49 18.25 14.54
CA LYS A 93 18.31 19.11 15.73
C LYS A 93 17.54 20.39 15.40
N GLU A 94 17.75 20.92 14.20
CA GLU A 94 17.14 22.17 13.73
C GLU A 94 15.66 22.03 13.36
N SER A 95 15.18 20.81 13.06
CA SER A 95 13.74 20.52 12.94
C SER A 95 12.99 20.78 14.26
N GLY A 96 13.74 20.92 15.35
CA GLY A 96 13.31 21.26 16.70
C GLY A 96 12.95 20.03 17.54
N PRO A 97 13.00 20.14 18.87
CA PRO A 97 12.95 18.99 19.75
C PRO A 97 11.57 18.34 19.73
N LEU A 98 11.54 17.01 19.63
CA LEU A 98 10.37 16.26 20.07
C LEU A 98 10.24 16.43 21.58
N SER A 99 9.03 16.67 22.05
CA SER A 99 8.76 17.03 23.44
C SER A 99 7.36 16.58 23.87
N SER A 100 7.02 16.83 25.12
CA SER A 100 5.72 16.50 25.73
C SER A 100 5.36 15.03 25.53
N PHE A 101 6.34 14.14 25.71
CA PHE A 101 6.13 12.70 25.51
C PHE A 101 5.15 12.16 26.57
N ARG A 102 4.05 11.55 26.10
CA ARG A 102 3.03 10.95 26.97
C ARG A 102 2.71 9.53 26.53
N LEU A 103 2.74 8.59 27.47
CA LEU A 103 2.33 7.22 27.21
C LEU A 103 0.82 7.14 26.94
N HIS A 104 0.43 6.17 26.12
CA HIS A 104 -0.96 5.84 25.94
C HIS A 104 -1.52 5.17 27.21
N GLU A 105 -2.61 5.70 27.76
CA GLU A 105 -3.07 5.37 29.12
C GLU A 105 -4.03 4.18 29.20
N THR A 106 -4.71 3.83 28.11
CA THR A 106 -5.81 2.86 28.13
C THR A 106 -5.73 1.86 27.00
N GLY A 107 -6.66 0.91 26.94
CA GLY A 107 -6.81 0.04 25.77
C GLY A 107 -5.64 -0.92 25.54
N LYS A 108 -5.53 -1.39 24.29
CA LYS A 108 -4.62 -2.48 23.93
C LYS A 108 -3.14 -2.04 23.91
N PHE A 109 -2.88 -0.78 23.59
CA PHE A 109 -1.53 -0.28 23.28
C PHE A 109 -0.90 0.56 24.41
N GLN A 110 -1.46 0.51 25.61
CA GLN A 110 -0.79 0.95 26.83
C GLN A 110 0.51 0.15 27.09
N PRO A 111 1.45 0.66 27.90
CA PRO A 111 2.68 -0.03 28.25
C PRO A 111 2.45 -1.46 28.74
N ARG A 112 3.04 -2.44 28.05
CA ARG A 112 2.91 -3.85 28.42
C ARG A 112 4.15 -4.64 28.04
N LEU A 113 4.41 -5.71 28.80
CA LEU A 113 5.40 -6.70 28.43
C LEU A 113 4.78 -7.69 27.44
N GLU A 114 5.43 -7.91 26.31
CA GLU A 114 5.06 -8.89 25.30
C GLU A 114 6.17 -9.94 25.17
N ILE A 115 5.79 -11.21 25.18
CA ILE A 115 6.67 -12.30 24.78
C ILE A 115 6.49 -12.48 23.27
N VAL A 116 7.52 -12.12 22.51
CA VAL A 116 7.50 -12.09 21.05
C VAL A 116 7.87 -13.45 20.49
N ASN A 117 8.85 -14.11 21.10
CA ASN A 117 9.30 -15.43 20.69
C ASN A 117 9.68 -16.25 21.92
N GLU A 118 8.84 -17.22 22.27
CA GLU A 118 9.06 -18.10 23.42
C GLU A 118 10.32 -18.98 23.27
N LYS A 119 10.70 -19.31 22.03
CA LYS A 119 11.86 -20.19 21.76
C LYS A 119 13.19 -19.44 21.97
N THR A 120 13.25 -18.18 21.57
CA THR A 120 14.47 -17.35 21.74
C THR A 120 14.45 -16.57 23.04
N GLY A 121 13.31 -16.51 23.74
CA GLY A 121 13.12 -15.68 24.92
C GLY A 121 13.00 -14.18 24.61
N LEU A 122 12.84 -13.81 23.33
CA LEU A 122 12.65 -12.42 22.93
C LEU A 122 11.37 -11.87 23.56
N ALA A 123 11.54 -10.88 24.42
CA ALA A 123 10.46 -10.13 25.01
C ALA A 123 10.77 -8.63 24.94
N TRP A 124 9.74 -7.82 24.75
CA TRP A 124 9.87 -6.37 24.83
C TRP A 124 8.76 -5.74 25.66
N ILE A 125 9.05 -4.59 26.24
CA ILE A 125 8.01 -3.66 26.68
C ILE A 125 7.61 -2.81 25.48
N SER A 126 6.36 -2.90 25.06
CA SER A 126 5.79 -2.09 23.98
C SER A 126 4.86 -1.01 24.52
N SER A 127 4.80 0.15 23.86
CA SER A 127 3.81 1.19 24.15
C SER A 127 3.60 2.11 22.96
N LEU A 128 2.34 2.46 22.69
CA LEU A 128 2.02 3.69 21.96
C LEU A 128 2.32 4.89 22.87
N PHE A 129 2.80 5.98 22.29
CA PHE A 129 2.99 7.26 22.97
C PHE A 129 2.66 8.41 22.02
N HIS A 130 2.45 9.60 22.59
CA HIS A 130 2.20 10.84 21.88
C HIS A 130 3.31 11.84 22.16
N PHE A 131 3.58 12.73 21.22
CA PHE A 131 4.58 13.78 21.36
C PHE A 131 4.14 15.05 20.63
N GLU A 132 4.84 16.13 20.91
CA GLU A 132 4.75 17.40 20.20
C GLU A 132 6.07 17.73 19.51
N SER A 133 5.97 18.39 18.36
CA SER A 133 7.09 19.05 17.68
C SER A 133 6.77 20.54 17.50
N PRO A 134 7.71 21.36 17.00
CA PRO A 134 7.42 22.76 16.69
C PRO A 134 6.31 22.94 15.65
N ILE A 135 6.17 21.99 14.72
CA ILE A 135 5.25 22.09 13.58
C ILE A 135 3.91 21.41 13.82
N GLY A 136 3.82 20.47 14.77
CA GLY A 136 2.65 19.59 14.88
C GLY A 136 2.60 18.74 16.14
N THR A 137 1.64 17.82 16.17
CA THR A 137 1.59 16.73 17.15
C THR A 137 1.81 15.41 16.44
N GLY A 138 2.38 14.44 17.14
CA GLY A 138 2.73 13.14 16.61
C GLY A 138 2.39 12.00 17.54
N SER A 139 2.47 10.79 16.99
CA SER A 139 2.34 9.54 17.73
C SER A 139 3.55 8.67 17.42
N GLY A 140 3.99 7.91 18.40
CA GLY A 140 5.12 7.02 18.28
C GLY A 140 4.88 5.69 18.97
N VAL A 141 5.70 4.71 18.64
CA VAL A 141 5.65 3.39 19.27
C VAL A 141 7.03 3.04 19.75
N LEU A 142 7.12 2.61 21.00
CA LEU A 142 8.34 2.22 21.65
C LEU A 142 8.35 0.71 21.86
N ARG A 143 9.49 0.06 21.56
CA ARG A 143 9.75 -1.35 21.93
C ARG A 143 11.09 -1.44 22.64
N LEU A 144 11.07 -1.72 23.93
CA LEU A 144 12.26 -1.85 24.78
C LEU A 144 12.59 -3.32 25.04
N THR A 145 13.81 -3.73 24.76
CA THR A 145 14.32 -5.05 25.11
C THR A 145 15.23 -4.97 26.34
N GLN A 146 15.42 -6.10 27.01
CA GLN A 146 16.30 -6.19 28.16
C GLN A 146 17.72 -6.55 27.71
N GLU A 147 18.66 -5.62 27.82
CA GLU A 147 20.09 -5.86 27.53
C GLU A 147 20.71 -6.76 28.61
N ARG A 148 20.39 -6.45 29.87
CA ARG A 148 20.79 -7.20 31.07
C ARG A 148 19.71 -7.04 32.14
N PRO A 149 19.62 -7.93 33.15
CA PRO A 149 18.57 -7.90 34.14
C PRO A 149 18.29 -6.50 34.71
N GLY A 150 17.06 -6.01 34.49
CA GLY A 150 16.60 -4.69 34.95
C GLY A 150 17.00 -3.48 34.10
N VAL A 151 17.84 -3.64 33.08
CA VAL A 151 18.25 -2.56 32.17
C VAL A 151 17.55 -2.73 30.83
N TRP A 152 16.67 -1.77 30.51
CA TRP A 152 15.83 -1.78 29.33
C TRP A 152 16.26 -0.67 28.37
N LYS A 153 16.50 -1.04 27.12
CA LYS A 153 16.92 -0.14 26.04
C LYS A 153 16.02 -0.34 24.84
N ALA A 154 15.88 0.69 24.01
CA ALA A 154 15.12 0.59 22.79
C ALA A 154 15.74 -0.44 21.86
N PHE A 155 14.89 -1.32 21.33
CA PHE A 155 15.17 -2.09 20.15
C PHE A 155 14.59 -1.39 18.92
N ALA A 156 13.36 -0.85 19.02
CA ALA A 156 12.74 -0.09 17.95
C ALA A 156 11.98 1.12 18.50
N VAL A 157 12.16 2.27 17.85
CA VAL A 157 11.42 3.50 18.09
C VAL A 157 10.76 3.92 16.77
N TYR A 158 9.49 4.28 16.86
CA TYR A 158 8.74 4.83 15.75
C TYR A 158 8.26 6.23 16.10
N THR A 159 8.37 7.17 15.17
CA THR A 159 7.82 8.52 15.28
C THR A 159 7.07 8.89 14.02
N ALA A 160 5.85 9.38 14.15
CA ALA A 160 5.05 9.84 13.02
C ALA A 160 4.29 11.12 13.34
N LEU A 161 4.42 12.12 12.46
CA LEU A 161 3.62 13.33 12.55
C LEU A 161 2.16 13.00 12.22
N GLN A 162 1.24 13.46 13.06
CA GLN A 162 -0.20 13.19 12.90
C GLN A 162 -0.99 14.44 12.49
N THR A 163 -0.53 15.63 12.89
CA THR A 163 -1.22 16.91 12.64
C THR A 163 -0.22 18.05 12.39
N LEU A 164 -0.72 19.20 11.91
CA LEU A 164 0.04 20.45 11.77
C LEU A 164 -0.63 21.54 12.63
N LYS A 165 0.05 22.04 13.66
CA LYS A 165 -0.51 22.98 14.66
C LYS A 165 -1.16 24.22 14.05
N ALA A 166 -0.57 24.77 12.98
CA ALA A 166 -1.07 25.96 12.30
C ALA A 166 -2.16 25.66 11.24
N HIS A 167 -2.37 24.39 10.91
CA HIS A 167 -3.23 23.94 9.81
C HIS A 167 -4.05 22.71 10.21
N ASP A 168 -4.53 22.70 11.45
CA ASP A 168 -5.36 21.61 11.95
C ASP A 168 -6.66 21.51 11.14
N GLU A 169 -7.08 20.27 10.90
CA GLU A 169 -8.35 19.98 10.26
C GLU A 169 -9.53 20.55 11.09
N PRO A 170 -10.58 21.10 10.45
CA PRO A 170 -11.74 21.68 11.12
C PRO A 170 -12.72 20.61 11.64
N LEU A 171 -12.22 19.69 12.48
CA LEU A 171 -12.96 18.56 13.03
C LEU A 171 -13.67 18.93 14.34
N VAL A 172 -14.80 18.28 14.60
CA VAL A 172 -15.59 18.36 15.85
C VAL A 172 -15.84 19.81 16.30
N GLU A 173 -15.10 20.32 17.28
CA GLU A 173 -15.26 21.65 17.86
C GLU A 173 -14.78 22.77 16.93
N LYS A 174 -13.93 22.44 15.95
CA LYS A 174 -13.42 23.37 14.93
C LYS A 174 -14.28 23.43 13.66
N ARG A 175 -15.44 22.76 13.65
CA ARG A 175 -16.37 22.77 12.52
C ARG A 175 -16.88 24.18 12.25
N TRP A 176 -17.06 24.49 10.98
CA TRP A 176 -17.69 25.73 10.57
C TRP A 176 -19.17 25.72 10.96
N TYR A 177 -19.71 26.88 11.36
CA TYR A 177 -21.11 27.02 11.76
C TYR A 177 -22.11 26.70 10.64
N GLY A 178 -21.69 26.79 9.36
CA GLY A 178 -22.50 26.36 8.21
C GLY A 178 -23.73 27.23 7.90
N THR A 179 -23.91 28.35 8.57
CA THR A 179 -24.96 29.33 8.24
C THR A 179 -24.52 30.23 7.08
N ILE A 180 -25.47 30.76 6.31
CA ILE A 180 -25.20 31.68 5.19
C ILE A 180 -24.31 32.85 5.64
N ASP A 181 -24.58 33.43 6.82
CA ASP A 181 -23.82 34.57 7.34
C ASP A 181 -22.42 34.19 7.85
N SER A 182 -22.23 32.93 8.26
CA SER A 182 -20.92 32.41 8.69
C SER A 182 -20.01 31.94 7.54
N MET A 183 -20.55 31.76 6.33
CA MET A 183 -19.75 31.38 5.16
C MET A 183 -18.97 32.57 4.62
N PRO A 184 -17.69 32.40 4.22
CA PRO A 184 -16.89 33.48 3.63
C PRO A 184 -17.61 34.18 2.47
N GLY A 185 -17.81 35.50 2.58
CA GLY A 185 -18.50 36.33 1.59
C GLY A 185 -20.04 36.32 1.65
N GLY A 186 -20.65 35.61 2.60
CA GLY A 186 -22.09 35.60 2.83
C GLY A 186 -22.93 35.15 1.62
N LEU A 187 -24.19 35.57 1.56
CA LEU A 187 -25.09 35.22 0.44
C LEU A 187 -24.60 35.75 -0.92
N SER A 188 -23.77 36.79 -0.96
CA SER A 188 -23.27 37.37 -2.22
C SER A 188 -22.40 36.41 -3.04
N LYS A 189 -21.84 35.37 -2.40
CA LYS A 189 -21.09 34.28 -3.04
C LYS A 189 -21.96 33.05 -3.31
N GLY A 190 -23.27 33.14 -3.10
CA GLY A 190 -24.24 32.07 -3.31
C GLY A 190 -24.53 31.20 -2.09
N THR A 191 -25.57 30.39 -2.20
CA THR A 191 -25.93 29.31 -1.29
C THR A 191 -24.88 28.20 -1.28
N TRP A 192 -24.99 27.27 -0.33
CA TRP A 192 -24.13 26.08 -0.27
C TRP A 192 -24.07 25.33 -1.60
N SER A 193 -25.24 25.03 -2.18
CA SER A 193 -25.35 24.28 -3.43
C SER A 193 -24.71 25.02 -4.62
N GLU A 194 -24.91 26.34 -4.72
CA GLU A 194 -24.30 27.15 -5.78
C GLU A 194 -22.78 27.20 -5.66
N ARG A 195 -22.26 27.40 -4.44
CA ARG A 195 -20.82 27.36 -4.16
C ARG A 195 -20.22 26.00 -4.48
N ARG A 196 -20.89 24.92 -4.04
CA ARG A 196 -20.46 23.55 -4.29
C ARG A 196 -20.38 23.27 -5.79
N LYS A 197 -21.38 23.69 -6.57
CA LYS A 197 -21.37 23.55 -8.04
C LYS A 197 -20.17 24.27 -8.67
N ARG A 198 -19.91 25.52 -8.28
CA ARG A 198 -18.76 26.30 -8.79
C ARG A 198 -17.41 25.66 -8.44
N GLN A 199 -17.29 25.10 -7.23
CA GLN A 199 -16.10 24.37 -6.78
C GLN A 199 -15.91 23.09 -7.57
N VAL A 200 -16.95 22.27 -7.76
CA VAL A 200 -16.87 21.06 -8.60
C VAL A 200 -16.41 21.41 -10.00
N ASP A 201 -16.95 22.48 -10.60
CA ASP A 201 -16.64 22.87 -11.97
C ASP A 201 -15.32 23.65 -12.11
N PHE A 202 -14.65 23.96 -10.99
CA PHE A 202 -13.43 24.79 -10.94
C PHE A 202 -13.58 26.06 -11.78
N LEU A 203 -14.65 26.84 -11.52
CA LEU A 203 -14.96 28.05 -12.31
C LEU A 203 -14.19 29.29 -11.85
N ASP A 204 -13.67 29.27 -10.62
CA ASP A 204 -13.07 30.43 -9.95
C ASP A 204 -11.53 30.35 -9.86
N GLU A 205 -10.98 29.14 -9.91
CA GLU A 205 -9.55 28.85 -9.74
C GLU A 205 -9.18 27.52 -10.40
N ASP A 206 -7.88 27.30 -10.63
CA ASP A 206 -7.33 25.98 -10.91
C ASP A 206 -7.09 25.21 -9.61
N PRO A 207 -7.16 23.87 -9.62
CA PRO A 207 -6.87 23.06 -8.44
C PRO A 207 -5.41 23.23 -8.01
N GLN A 208 -5.15 23.31 -6.70
CA GLN A 208 -3.78 23.22 -6.18
C GLN A 208 -3.19 21.82 -6.41
N VAL A 209 -4.03 20.79 -6.26
CA VAL A 209 -3.65 19.38 -6.42
C VAL A 209 -4.56 18.69 -7.44
N LEU A 210 -3.95 18.12 -8.48
CA LEU A 210 -4.62 17.23 -9.42
C LEU A 210 -4.35 15.77 -9.06
N VAL A 211 -5.41 15.01 -8.81
CA VAL A 211 -5.38 13.58 -8.52
C VAL A 211 -5.85 12.81 -9.73
N VAL A 212 -5.03 11.89 -10.24
CA VAL A 212 -5.35 11.07 -11.42
C VAL A 212 -5.77 9.67 -10.98
N GLY A 213 -7.08 9.42 -10.98
CA GLY A 213 -7.72 8.16 -10.59
C GLY A 213 -8.67 8.33 -9.39
N ALA A 214 -9.94 7.94 -9.55
CA ALA A 214 -11.01 8.01 -8.54
C ALA A 214 -11.30 6.66 -7.87
N GLY A 215 -10.28 5.80 -7.73
CA GLY A 215 -10.33 4.61 -6.88
C GLY A 215 -9.97 4.92 -5.41
N GLN A 216 -9.79 3.88 -4.58
CA GLN A 216 -9.55 4.07 -3.14
C GLN A 216 -8.38 5.01 -2.82
N SER A 217 -7.30 4.97 -3.61
CA SER A 217 -6.11 5.81 -3.43
C SER A 217 -6.45 7.30 -3.56
N GLY A 218 -7.11 7.66 -4.66
CA GLY A 218 -7.44 9.05 -4.98
C GLY A 218 -8.49 9.62 -4.05
N LEU A 219 -9.50 8.82 -3.69
CA LEU A 219 -10.56 9.26 -2.78
C LEU A 219 -10.04 9.51 -1.37
N ASN A 220 -9.19 8.63 -0.82
CA ASN A 220 -8.61 8.82 0.51
C ASN A 220 -7.69 10.05 0.56
N VAL A 221 -6.78 10.22 -0.40
CA VAL A 221 -5.84 11.36 -0.38
C VAL A 221 -6.56 12.68 -0.62
N ALA A 222 -7.55 12.73 -1.51
CA ALA A 222 -8.33 13.95 -1.73
C ALA A 222 -9.12 14.35 -0.48
N ALA A 223 -9.74 13.39 0.22
CA ALA A 223 -10.44 13.68 1.47
C ALA A 223 -9.51 14.26 2.55
N ARG A 224 -8.27 13.75 2.65
CA ARG A 224 -7.24 14.29 3.57
C ARG A 224 -6.81 15.70 3.17
N LEU A 225 -6.45 15.91 1.92
CA LEU A 225 -6.01 17.21 1.40
C LEU A 225 -7.09 18.29 1.51
N GLN A 226 -8.34 17.97 1.17
CA GLN A 226 -9.47 18.89 1.28
C GLN A 226 -9.76 19.27 2.74
N SER A 227 -9.65 18.32 3.68
CA SER A 227 -9.77 18.59 5.12
C SER A 227 -8.68 19.53 5.63
N LEU A 228 -7.48 19.50 5.03
CA LEU A 228 -6.38 20.44 5.28
C LEU A 228 -6.53 21.77 4.51
N GLY A 229 -7.68 21.99 3.86
CA GLY A 229 -8.03 23.24 3.19
C GLY A 229 -7.41 23.44 1.81
N LEU A 230 -6.89 22.38 1.18
CA LEU A 230 -6.35 22.46 -0.18
C LEU A 230 -7.45 22.28 -1.23
N SER A 231 -7.33 23.02 -2.34
CA SER A 231 -8.21 22.87 -3.50
C SER A 231 -7.78 21.66 -4.34
N VAL A 232 -8.62 20.62 -4.39
CA VAL A 232 -8.28 19.31 -5.00
C VAL A 232 -9.29 18.93 -6.07
N LEU A 233 -8.79 18.54 -7.24
CA LEU A 233 -9.57 17.92 -8.30
C LEU A 233 -9.12 16.48 -8.51
N ILE A 234 -10.07 15.54 -8.52
CA ILE A 234 -9.85 14.17 -8.99
C ILE A 234 -10.37 14.05 -10.43
N ILE A 235 -9.59 13.43 -11.31
CA ILE A 235 -10.04 13.03 -12.64
C ILE A 235 -10.03 11.51 -12.79
N ASP A 236 -11.00 10.95 -13.50
CA ASP A 236 -11.05 9.54 -13.84
C ASP A 236 -11.62 9.35 -15.25
N LYS A 237 -11.08 8.37 -15.97
CA LYS A 237 -11.51 8.07 -17.35
C LYS A 237 -12.82 7.28 -17.40
N ASN A 238 -13.18 6.56 -16.34
CA ASN A 238 -14.38 5.76 -16.29
C ASN A 238 -15.63 6.65 -16.28
N ASP A 239 -16.77 6.05 -16.60
CA ASP A 239 -18.04 6.77 -16.68
C ASP A 239 -18.54 7.20 -15.30
N ARG A 240 -18.40 6.32 -14.31
CA ARG A 240 -18.80 6.56 -12.92
C ARG A 240 -17.65 6.27 -11.96
N VAL A 241 -17.69 6.92 -10.81
CA VAL A 241 -16.81 6.60 -9.69
C VAL A 241 -17.07 5.16 -9.25
N GLY A 242 -16.01 4.40 -8.95
CA GLY A 242 -16.11 2.99 -8.55
C GLY A 242 -16.16 2.00 -9.71
N ASP A 243 -16.25 2.44 -10.97
CA ASP A 243 -16.26 1.54 -12.12
C ASP A 243 -14.92 0.82 -12.34
N ASN A 244 -13.83 1.32 -11.76
CA ASN A 244 -12.57 0.59 -11.66
C ASN A 244 -12.71 -0.74 -10.90
N TRP A 245 -13.73 -0.87 -10.03
CA TRP A 245 -14.14 -2.12 -9.39
C TRP A 245 -15.29 -2.79 -10.14
N ARG A 246 -16.35 -2.06 -10.51
CA ARG A 246 -17.54 -2.67 -11.14
C ARG A 246 -17.24 -3.34 -12.48
N ASN A 247 -16.28 -2.83 -13.24
CA ASN A 247 -15.90 -3.39 -14.54
C ASN A 247 -14.96 -4.60 -14.43
N ARG A 248 -14.66 -5.07 -13.21
CA ARG A 248 -13.91 -6.31 -12.99
C ARG A 248 -14.84 -7.53 -13.03
N TYR A 249 -14.25 -8.72 -13.08
CA TYR A 249 -14.96 -10.01 -13.13
C TYR A 249 -15.97 -10.16 -11.99
N ARG A 250 -17.10 -10.81 -12.29
CA ARG A 250 -18.31 -10.88 -11.45
C ARG A 250 -18.07 -11.38 -10.02
N THR A 251 -17.16 -12.32 -9.83
CA THR A 251 -16.92 -13.01 -8.56
C THR A 251 -15.98 -12.25 -7.62
N LEU A 252 -15.42 -11.11 -8.04
CA LEU A 252 -14.46 -10.36 -7.24
C LEU A 252 -15.04 -9.86 -5.91
N VAL A 253 -14.39 -10.26 -4.83
CA VAL A 253 -14.55 -9.76 -3.46
C VAL A 253 -13.21 -9.27 -2.93
N THR A 254 -13.20 -8.43 -1.88
CA THR A 254 -11.95 -8.10 -1.19
C THR A 254 -11.37 -9.33 -0.50
N HIS A 255 -10.04 -9.43 -0.44
CA HIS A 255 -9.37 -10.48 0.34
C HIS A 255 -9.07 -10.04 1.78
N ASP A 256 -9.14 -8.75 2.03
CA ASP A 256 -8.94 -8.16 3.35
C ASP A 256 -10.29 -8.02 4.08
N PRO A 257 -10.31 -8.20 5.42
CA PRO A 257 -11.51 -8.08 6.24
C PRO A 257 -12.07 -6.64 6.28
N ALA A 258 -13.36 -6.50 6.56
CA ALA A 258 -14.09 -5.22 6.54
C ALA A 258 -13.49 -4.18 7.51
N GLU A 259 -13.06 -4.62 8.69
CA GLU A 259 -12.47 -3.81 9.76
C GLU A 259 -11.07 -3.28 9.39
N PHE A 260 -10.37 -3.98 8.49
CA PHE A 260 -9.08 -3.52 7.97
C PHE A 260 -9.25 -2.54 6.79
N THR A 261 -10.37 -2.63 6.06
CA THR A 261 -10.57 -1.97 4.76
C THR A 261 -11.33 -0.65 4.79
N HIS A 262 -11.58 -0.10 5.99
CA HIS A 262 -12.20 1.22 6.15
C HIS A 262 -11.50 2.33 5.35
N MET A 263 -12.24 3.37 4.98
CA MET A 263 -11.68 4.57 4.34
C MET A 263 -11.46 5.68 5.37
N ALA A 264 -10.66 6.68 5.02
CA ALA A 264 -10.43 7.85 5.85
C ALA A 264 -11.76 8.48 6.27
N TYR A 265 -11.89 8.79 7.57
CA TYR A 265 -13.05 9.40 8.23
C TYR A 265 -14.33 8.55 8.31
N LEU A 266 -14.59 7.66 7.36
CA LEU A 266 -15.84 6.88 7.29
C LEU A 266 -15.54 5.37 7.32
N PRO A 267 -15.89 4.67 8.42
CA PRO A 267 -15.82 3.22 8.45
C PRO A 267 -16.92 2.61 7.57
N PHE A 268 -16.71 1.37 7.15
CA PHE A 268 -17.77 0.60 6.50
C PHE A 268 -18.92 0.32 7.49
N PRO A 269 -20.18 0.28 7.03
CA PRO A 269 -21.31 -0.12 7.87
C PRO A 269 -21.13 -1.51 8.47
N LYS A 270 -21.44 -1.67 9.76
CA LYS A 270 -21.25 -2.92 10.53
C LYS A 270 -22.06 -4.12 10.04
N ASN A 271 -23.04 -3.92 9.15
CA ASN A 271 -23.85 -5.00 8.57
C ASN A 271 -23.31 -5.52 7.23
N TRP A 272 -22.14 -5.05 6.80
CA TRP A 272 -21.51 -5.51 5.57
C TRP A 272 -20.94 -6.92 5.71
N PRO A 273 -20.83 -7.65 4.59
CA PRO A 273 -20.09 -8.91 4.60
C PRO A 273 -18.63 -8.67 4.98
N GLN A 274 -18.00 -9.67 5.59
CA GLN A 274 -16.59 -9.63 5.98
C GLN A 274 -15.65 -9.28 4.80
N PHE A 275 -15.99 -9.81 3.63
CA PHE A 275 -15.28 -9.60 2.37
C PHE A 275 -16.24 -8.92 1.40
N THR A 276 -15.86 -7.73 0.93
CA THR A 276 -16.79 -6.82 0.24
C THR A 276 -16.80 -7.12 -1.26
N PRO A 277 -17.97 -7.42 -1.87
CA PRO A 277 -18.08 -7.59 -3.33
C PRO A 277 -17.78 -6.30 -4.10
N LYS A 278 -17.20 -6.45 -5.31
CA LYS A 278 -16.77 -5.31 -6.16
C LYS A 278 -17.85 -4.25 -6.38
N ASP A 279 -19.11 -4.67 -6.57
CA ASP A 279 -20.20 -3.75 -6.91
C ASP A 279 -20.57 -2.89 -5.71
N LYS A 280 -20.63 -3.51 -4.54
CA LYS A 280 -20.89 -2.85 -3.26
C LYS A 280 -19.78 -1.85 -2.90
N LEU A 281 -18.53 -2.21 -3.18
CA LEU A 281 -17.39 -1.30 -2.99
C LEU A 281 -17.44 -0.12 -3.98
N GLY A 282 -17.82 -0.37 -5.22
CA GLY A 282 -18.05 0.69 -6.20
C GLY A 282 -19.13 1.68 -5.74
N ASP A 283 -20.28 1.18 -5.26
CA ASP A 283 -21.38 2.02 -4.77
C ASP A 283 -20.98 2.82 -3.53
N TRP A 284 -20.14 2.25 -2.68
CA TRP A 284 -19.55 2.95 -1.56
C TRP A 284 -18.66 4.11 -1.99
N PHE A 285 -17.86 3.95 -3.06
CA PHE A 285 -17.03 5.06 -3.54
C PHE A 285 -17.85 6.24 -4.05
N GLU A 286 -18.96 5.99 -4.75
CA GLU A 286 -19.91 7.05 -5.14
C GLU A 286 -20.52 7.74 -3.91
N ALA A 287 -20.96 6.95 -2.91
CA ALA A 287 -21.50 7.49 -1.66
C ALA A 287 -20.44 8.31 -0.90
N TYR A 288 -19.19 7.82 -0.83
CA TYR A 288 -18.08 8.48 -0.17
C TYR A 288 -17.76 9.83 -0.81
N VAL A 289 -17.74 9.92 -2.15
CA VAL A 289 -17.59 11.19 -2.87
C VAL A 289 -18.66 12.19 -2.49
N SER A 290 -19.92 11.75 -2.39
CA SER A 290 -21.02 12.62 -1.98
C SER A 290 -20.92 13.05 -0.51
N LEU A 291 -20.65 12.12 0.41
CA LEU A 291 -20.62 12.37 1.85
C LEU A 291 -19.43 13.26 2.27
N MET A 292 -18.29 13.07 1.61
CA MET A 292 -17.07 13.86 1.85
C MET A 292 -16.96 15.07 0.93
N GLU A 293 -17.98 15.31 0.09
CA GLU A 293 -18.05 16.42 -0.87
C GLU A 293 -16.79 16.57 -1.74
N LEU A 294 -16.28 15.46 -2.27
CA LEU A 294 -15.07 15.47 -3.11
C LEU A 294 -15.36 16.01 -4.52
N ASN A 295 -14.40 16.70 -5.11
CA ASN A 295 -14.50 17.15 -6.51
C ASN A 295 -13.98 16.06 -7.46
N VAL A 296 -14.87 15.44 -8.24
CA VAL A 296 -14.50 14.38 -9.17
C VAL A 296 -15.06 14.68 -10.57
N TRP A 297 -14.19 14.64 -11.58
CA TRP A 297 -14.57 14.63 -12.98
C TRP A 297 -14.34 13.23 -13.57
N THR A 298 -15.43 12.51 -13.80
CA THR A 298 -15.41 11.26 -14.57
C THR A 298 -15.34 11.56 -16.07
N LYS A 299 -15.20 10.53 -16.92
CA LYS A 299 -15.06 10.66 -18.38
C LYS A 299 -13.99 11.67 -18.79
N THR A 300 -12.94 11.77 -17.97
CA THR A 300 -11.88 12.76 -18.11
C THR A 300 -10.55 12.07 -18.26
N THR A 301 -9.88 12.31 -19.38
CA THR A 301 -8.58 11.71 -19.68
C THR A 301 -7.53 12.80 -19.81
N LEU A 302 -6.42 12.65 -19.09
CA LEU A 302 -5.22 13.45 -19.27
C LEU A 302 -4.55 13.04 -20.59
N THR A 303 -4.30 14.01 -21.46
CA THR A 303 -3.72 13.79 -22.79
C THR A 303 -2.28 14.25 -22.92
N ASN A 304 -1.90 15.30 -22.17
CA ASN A 304 -0.55 15.84 -22.19
C ASN A 304 -0.24 16.52 -20.86
N SER A 305 1.05 16.57 -20.49
CA SER A 305 1.50 17.29 -19.31
C SER A 305 2.89 17.87 -19.50
N SER A 306 3.16 18.97 -18.81
CA SER A 306 4.50 19.55 -18.70
C SER A 306 4.68 20.21 -17.34
N PHE A 307 5.93 20.38 -16.93
CA PHE A 307 6.29 21.04 -15.68
C PHE A 307 7.26 22.19 -15.99
N ASP A 308 6.97 23.34 -15.41
CA ASP A 308 7.82 24.53 -15.42
C ASP A 308 8.64 24.53 -14.13
N ASP A 309 9.93 24.21 -14.23
CA ASP A 309 10.82 24.11 -13.08
C ASP A 309 11.06 25.47 -12.39
N ASP A 310 11.00 26.59 -13.13
CA ASP A 310 11.21 27.93 -12.56
C ASP A 310 10.00 28.39 -11.73
N LYS A 311 8.79 28.01 -12.15
CA LYS A 311 7.53 28.33 -11.44
C LYS A 311 7.10 27.25 -10.46
N ALA A 312 7.74 26.08 -10.50
CA ALA A 312 7.31 24.87 -9.80
C ALA A 312 5.83 24.52 -10.04
N GLN A 313 5.36 24.65 -11.29
CA GLN A 313 3.96 24.52 -11.66
C GLN A 313 3.76 23.55 -12.84
N TRP A 314 2.69 22.78 -12.80
CA TRP A 314 2.28 21.90 -13.90
C TRP A 314 1.36 22.61 -14.87
N SER A 315 1.44 22.23 -16.15
CA SER A 315 0.41 22.48 -17.15
C SER A 315 -0.10 21.12 -17.64
N VAL A 316 -1.38 20.84 -17.45
CA VAL A 316 -2.00 19.54 -17.73
C VAL A 316 -3.18 19.71 -18.68
N ASP A 317 -3.10 19.09 -19.85
CA ASP A 317 -4.19 19.07 -20.82
C ASP A 317 -5.06 17.84 -20.57
N ILE A 318 -6.37 18.07 -20.48
CA ILE A 318 -7.39 17.03 -20.32
C ILE A 318 -8.45 17.12 -21.42
N ILE A 319 -9.07 16.00 -21.72
CA ILE A 319 -10.33 15.92 -22.47
C ILE A 319 -11.41 15.47 -21.51
N ARG A 320 -12.48 16.27 -21.38
CA ARG A 320 -13.68 15.98 -20.60
C ARG A 320 -14.92 16.19 -21.46
N ASP A 321 -15.74 15.16 -21.59
CA ASP A 321 -16.95 15.20 -22.43
C ASP A 321 -16.67 15.69 -23.87
N GLY A 322 -15.51 15.30 -24.41
CA GLY A 322 -15.04 15.72 -25.74
C GLY A 322 -14.45 17.13 -25.82
N ASN A 323 -14.49 17.91 -24.74
CA ASN A 323 -13.93 19.26 -24.69
C ASN A 323 -12.53 19.25 -24.08
N GLN A 324 -11.62 20.02 -24.68
CA GLN A 324 -10.27 20.20 -24.16
C GLN A 324 -10.25 21.30 -23.09
N ARG A 325 -9.55 21.06 -21.98
CA ARG A 325 -9.25 22.04 -20.94
C ARG A 325 -7.80 21.87 -20.49
N THR A 326 -7.11 22.98 -20.26
CA THR A 326 -5.79 22.98 -19.62
C THR A 326 -5.95 23.42 -18.17
N LEU A 327 -5.37 22.67 -17.24
CA LEU A 327 -5.32 22.96 -15.82
C LEU A 327 -3.89 23.30 -15.41
N GLN A 328 -3.71 24.17 -14.42
CA GLN A 328 -2.40 24.59 -13.94
C GLN A 328 -2.12 24.22 -12.46
N PRO A 329 -2.18 22.94 -12.07
CA PRO A 329 -1.99 22.55 -10.68
C PRO A 329 -0.54 22.71 -10.21
N LYS A 330 -0.36 22.88 -8.90
CA LYS A 330 0.98 22.86 -8.30
C LYS A 330 1.48 21.44 -8.08
N HIS A 331 0.60 20.52 -7.69
CA HIS A 331 0.92 19.13 -7.44
C HIS A 331 0.10 18.17 -8.32
N VAL A 332 0.72 17.07 -8.71
CA VAL A 332 0.06 15.93 -9.37
C VAL A 332 0.26 14.68 -8.52
N ILE A 333 -0.81 13.94 -8.26
CA ILE A 333 -0.77 12.64 -7.58
C ILE A 333 -1.30 11.57 -8.52
N LEU A 334 -0.46 10.57 -8.83
CA LEU A 334 -0.85 9.42 -9.62
C LEU A 334 -1.47 8.35 -8.71
N CYS A 335 -2.78 8.15 -8.87
CA CYS A 335 -3.61 7.23 -8.08
C CYS A 335 -4.13 6.06 -8.93
N THR A 336 -3.29 5.49 -9.79
CA THR A 336 -3.68 4.50 -10.80
C THR A 336 -3.69 3.04 -10.30
N GLY A 337 -3.62 2.83 -8.97
CA GLY A 337 -3.70 1.51 -8.34
C GLY A 337 -2.39 1.09 -7.66
N HIS A 338 -2.12 -0.22 -7.64
CA HIS A 338 -0.89 -0.81 -7.08
C HIS A 338 0.14 -1.15 -8.16
N ALA A 339 -0.30 -1.40 -9.40
CA ALA A 339 0.57 -1.85 -10.48
C ALA A 339 0.48 -0.94 -11.71
N GLY A 340 1.46 -1.04 -12.59
CA GLY A 340 1.52 -0.32 -13.86
C GLY A 340 0.85 -1.06 -15.02
N GLU A 341 1.45 -0.96 -16.21
CA GLU A 341 0.90 -1.56 -17.42
C GLU A 341 1.00 -3.10 -17.40
N PRO A 342 0.06 -3.82 -18.04
CA PRO A 342 0.12 -5.28 -18.18
C PRO A 342 1.45 -5.78 -18.78
N LEU A 343 2.04 -6.81 -18.17
CA LEU A 343 3.19 -7.51 -18.75
C LEU A 343 2.70 -8.55 -19.74
N VAL A 344 2.68 -8.19 -21.03
CA VAL A 344 2.18 -9.06 -22.10
C VAL A 344 3.35 -9.62 -22.93
N PRO A 345 3.89 -10.80 -22.58
CA PRO A 345 4.94 -11.42 -23.39
C PRO A 345 4.40 -11.83 -24.76
N SER A 346 5.26 -11.72 -25.79
CA SER A 346 5.01 -12.23 -27.13
C SER A 346 5.87 -13.45 -27.41
N PHE A 347 5.33 -14.45 -28.10
CA PHE A 347 6.02 -15.70 -28.38
C PHE A 347 6.03 -16.04 -29.87
N PRO A 348 7.08 -16.72 -30.37
CA PRO A 348 7.09 -17.27 -31.73
C PRO A 348 5.88 -18.16 -32.01
N GLY A 349 5.32 -18.11 -33.22
CA GLY A 349 4.18 -18.95 -33.63
C GLY A 349 2.81 -18.48 -33.12
N GLN A 350 2.76 -17.42 -32.31
CA GLN A 350 1.52 -16.97 -31.66
C GLN A 350 0.48 -16.43 -32.66
N ALA A 351 0.91 -15.90 -33.81
CA ALA A 351 0.01 -15.41 -34.86
C ALA A 351 -0.67 -16.56 -35.64
N GLU A 352 -0.04 -17.73 -35.69
CA GLU A 352 -0.51 -18.94 -36.35
C GLU A 352 -1.42 -19.80 -35.45
N PHE A 353 -1.44 -19.53 -34.14
CA PHE A 353 -2.30 -20.20 -33.18
C PHE A 353 -3.78 -19.93 -33.50
N LYS A 354 -4.56 -21.00 -33.73
CA LYS A 354 -5.97 -20.91 -34.12
C LYS A 354 -6.91 -20.58 -32.97
N GLY A 355 -6.42 -20.70 -31.74
CA GLY A 355 -7.16 -20.36 -30.52
C GLY A 355 -7.03 -18.88 -30.16
N GLN A 356 -7.50 -18.52 -28.96
CA GLN A 356 -7.41 -17.16 -28.44
C GLN A 356 -6.24 -17.01 -27.48
N VAL A 357 -5.50 -15.89 -27.58
CA VAL A 357 -4.48 -15.50 -26.61
C VAL A 357 -4.74 -14.08 -26.14
N TYR A 358 -4.83 -13.87 -24.83
CA TYR A 358 -5.04 -12.54 -24.25
C TYR A 358 -4.45 -12.44 -22.84
N HIS A 359 -4.23 -11.22 -22.35
CA HIS A 359 -3.74 -11.00 -20.98
C HIS A 359 -4.88 -11.02 -19.97
N GLY A 360 -4.65 -11.52 -18.76
CA GLY A 360 -5.70 -11.65 -17.72
C GLY A 360 -6.41 -10.35 -17.36
N SER A 361 -5.80 -9.18 -17.61
CA SER A 361 -6.47 -7.87 -17.43
C SER A 361 -7.59 -7.58 -18.44
N GLN A 362 -7.67 -8.37 -19.52
CA GLN A 362 -8.71 -8.31 -20.55
C GLN A 362 -9.75 -9.43 -20.35
N HIS A 363 -9.67 -10.17 -19.24
CA HIS A 363 -10.64 -11.20 -18.93
C HIS A 363 -11.93 -10.56 -18.41
N ASP A 364 -13.02 -10.75 -19.17
CA ASP A 364 -14.34 -10.26 -18.79
C ASP A 364 -15.11 -11.33 -18.00
N GLU A 365 -15.48 -12.43 -18.68
CA GLU A 365 -16.19 -13.56 -18.09
C GLU A 365 -16.04 -14.86 -18.89
N ALA A 366 -16.08 -15.99 -18.17
CA ALA A 366 -16.23 -17.32 -18.73
C ALA A 366 -17.66 -17.88 -18.59
N SER A 367 -18.57 -17.23 -17.85
CA SER A 367 -19.85 -17.83 -17.41
C SER A 367 -20.90 -18.17 -18.50
N GLU A 368 -20.55 -18.02 -19.78
CA GLU A 368 -21.37 -18.43 -20.92
C GLU A 368 -21.04 -19.88 -21.35
N SER A 369 -22.06 -20.69 -21.66
CA SER A 369 -21.95 -22.11 -22.06
C SER A 369 -21.05 -22.40 -23.28
N LYS A 370 -20.47 -21.37 -23.90
CA LYS A 370 -19.59 -21.45 -25.07
C LYS A 370 -18.22 -22.09 -24.79
N PHE A 371 -17.80 -22.17 -23.52
CA PHE A 371 -16.48 -22.72 -23.15
C PHE A 371 -16.51 -24.18 -22.70
N LYS A 372 -17.70 -24.82 -22.69
CA LYS A 372 -17.82 -26.22 -22.28
C LYS A 372 -16.96 -27.14 -23.16
N GLY A 373 -16.08 -27.92 -22.52
CA GLY A 373 -15.15 -28.83 -23.19
C GLY A 373 -13.98 -28.16 -23.93
N LYS A 374 -13.85 -26.82 -23.86
CA LYS A 374 -12.69 -26.10 -24.39
C LYS A 374 -11.47 -26.34 -23.51
N LYS A 375 -10.29 -26.43 -24.12
CA LYS A 375 -9.01 -26.54 -23.40
C LYS A 375 -8.45 -25.16 -23.13
N VAL A 376 -8.32 -24.81 -21.86
CA VAL A 376 -7.85 -23.49 -21.42
C VAL A 376 -6.54 -23.63 -20.66
N ILE A 377 -5.53 -22.88 -21.07
CA ILE A 377 -4.27 -22.75 -20.34
C ILE A 377 -4.22 -21.37 -19.69
N VAL A 378 -4.05 -21.33 -18.37
CA VAL A 378 -3.81 -20.10 -17.61
C VAL A 378 -2.33 -20.03 -17.24
N VAL A 379 -1.61 -19.05 -17.78
CA VAL A 379 -0.16 -18.89 -17.58
C VAL A 379 0.08 -17.99 -16.37
N GLY A 380 0.42 -18.60 -15.25
CA GLY A 380 0.65 -17.89 -13.98
C GLY A 380 -0.30 -18.37 -12.87
N THR A 381 0.22 -18.38 -11.64
CA THR A 381 -0.45 -18.94 -10.46
C THR A 381 -0.60 -17.92 -9.34
N GLY A 382 -0.64 -16.61 -9.63
CA GLY A 382 -1.01 -15.60 -8.62
C GLY A 382 -2.53 -15.53 -8.41
N ASN A 383 -3.00 -14.51 -7.69
CA ASN A 383 -4.45 -14.27 -7.47
C ASN A 383 -5.26 -14.32 -8.77
N SER A 384 -4.95 -13.48 -9.76
CA SER A 384 -5.69 -13.46 -11.03
C SER A 384 -5.62 -14.78 -11.80
N GLY A 385 -4.53 -15.55 -11.66
CA GLY A 385 -4.41 -16.85 -12.31
C GLY A 385 -5.39 -17.87 -11.74
N HIS A 386 -5.56 -17.89 -10.41
CA HIS A 386 -6.51 -18.77 -9.74
C HIS A 386 -7.96 -18.34 -10.03
N ASP A 387 -8.28 -17.05 -9.91
CA ASP A 387 -9.65 -16.56 -10.15
C ASP A 387 -10.13 -16.85 -11.58
N ILE A 388 -9.26 -16.62 -12.57
CA ILE A 388 -9.57 -16.90 -13.98
C ILE A 388 -9.69 -18.42 -14.22
N ALA A 389 -8.81 -19.22 -13.60
CA ALA A 389 -8.87 -20.67 -13.74
C ALA A 389 -10.17 -21.25 -13.14
N GLU A 390 -10.59 -20.72 -12.00
CA GLU A 390 -11.85 -21.06 -11.35
C GLU A 390 -13.06 -20.67 -12.20
N ASP A 391 -13.08 -19.46 -12.77
CA ASP A 391 -14.18 -19.01 -13.66
C ASP A 391 -14.33 -19.92 -14.89
N PHE A 392 -13.22 -20.26 -15.57
CA PHE A 392 -13.25 -21.21 -16.68
C PHE A 392 -13.67 -22.62 -16.26
N HIS A 393 -13.27 -23.08 -15.08
CA HIS A 393 -13.71 -24.38 -14.56
C HIS A 393 -15.23 -24.42 -14.39
N TYR A 394 -15.83 -23.39 -13.78
CA TYR A 394 -17.27 -23.31 -13.61
C TYR A 394 -18.03 -23.14 -14.94
N ALA A 395 -17.38 -22.59 -15.97
CA ALA A 395 -17.88 -22.57 -17.34
C ALA A 395 -17.85 -23.95 -18.05
N GLY A 396 -17.28 -24.98 -17.41
CA GLY A 396 -17.17 -26.33 -17.95
C GLY A 396 -15.98 -26.57 -18.88
N ALA A 397 -14.96 -25.70 -18.84
CA ALA A 397 -13.73 -25.88 -19.59
C ALA A 397 -12.78 -26.89 -18.92
N GLU A 398 -11.88 -27.47 -19.71
CA GLU A 398 -10.74 -28.25 -19.22
C GLU A 398 -9.57 -27.30 -18.96
N VAL A 399 -9.34 -26.98 -17.68
CA VAL A 399 -8.36 -25.95 -17.28
C VAL A 399 -7.03 -26.56 -16.86
N THR A 400 -5.93 -26.00 -17.38
CA THR A 400 -4.56 -26.27 -16.93
C THR A 400 -3.86 -24.95 -16.55
N MET A 401 -3.38 -24.85 -15.31
CA MET A 401 -2.55 -23.75 -14.86
C MET A 401 -1.07 -24.07 -15.12
N LEU A 402 -0.36 -23.14 -15.78
CA LEU A 402 1.07 -23.27 -16.03
C LEU A 402 1.85 -22.51 -14.95
N GLN A 403 2.66 -23.24 -14.18
CA GLN A 403 3.39 -22.71 -13.04
C GLN A 403 4.90 -22.63 -13.31
N ARG A 404 5.42 -21.40 -13.47
CA ARG A 404 6.87 -21.17 -13.68
C ARG A 404 7.68 -21.17 -12.39
N ARG A 405 7.12 -20.63 -11.31
CA ARG A 405 7.72 -20.53 -9.98
C ARG A 405 6.66 -20.86 -8.94
N GLY A 406 7.09 -21.21 -7.72
CA GLY A 406 6.16 -21.45 -6.63
C GLY A 406 5.31 -20.22 -6.29
N THR A 407 4.24 -20.44 -5.53
CA THR A 407 3.35 -19.39 -5.05
C THR A 407 3.05 -19.61 -3.58
N TYR A 408 3.09 -18.54 -2.78
CA TYR A 408 2.62 -18.62 -1.39
C TYR A 408 1.10 -18.74 -1.37
N VAL A 409 0.57 -19.73 -0.65
CA VAL A 409 -0.88 -19.93 -0.52
C VAL A 409 -1.25 -19.87 0.96
N LEU A 410 -2.28 -19.10 1.25
CA LEU A 410 -2.95 -19.07 2.55
C LEU A 410 -4.46 -19.01 2.34
N SER A 411 -5.23 -19.57 3.26
CA SER A 411 -6.68 -19.55 3.19
C SER A 411 -7.28 -18.21 3.61
N LEU A 412 -8.42 -17.86 3.02
CA LEU A 412 -9.22 -16.71 3.44
C LEU A 412 -9.83 -16.92 4.84
N ASP A 413 -10.29 -18.13 5.16
CA ASP A 413 -11.05 -18.44 6.39
C ASP A 413 -10.16 -18.71 7.61
N LYS A 414 -8.87 -19.00 7.43
CA LYS A 414 -7.92 -19.17 8.54
C LYS A 414 -6.72 -18.24 8.41
N GLY A 415 -6.04 -18.29 7.27
CA GLY A 415 -4.79 -17.57 7.04
C GLY A 415 -4.95 -16.05 7.18
N VAL A 416 -5.95 -15.47 6.51
CA VAL A 416 -6.20 -14.02 6.58
C VAL A 416 -6.59 -13.55 7.98
N PHE A 417 -7.45 -14.29 8.70
CA PHE A 417 -7.80 -13.91 10.07
C PHE A 417 -6.60 -13.97 11.00
N LEU A 418 -5.71 -14.96 10.85
CA LEU A 418 -4.46 -15.02 11.62
C LEU A 418 -3.50 -13.87 11.30
N LEU A 419 -3.51 -13.32 10.08
CA LEU A 419 -2.71 -12.15 9.73
C LEU A 419 -3.16 -10.88 10.46
N HIS A 420 -4.45 -10.76 10.74
CA HIS A 420 -5.05 -9.57 11.36
C HIS A 420 -5.33 -9.72 12.86
N GLU A 421 -4.96 -10.87 13.44
CA GLU A 421 -5.25 -11.26 14.82
C GLU A 421 -4.89 -10.14 15.81
N GLY A 422 -5.88 -9.68 16.55
CA GLY A 422 -5.75 -8.68 17.59
C GLY A 422 -5.55 -7.24 17.14
N MET A 423 -5.66 -6.92 15.85
CA MET A 423 -5.56 -5.55 15.36
C MET A 423 -6.89 -5.06 14.80
N HIS A 424 -7.26 -5.53 13.61
CA HIS A 424 -8.44 -5.05 12.88
C HIS A 424 -9.57 -6.06 13.00
N GLU A 425 -10.26 -6.05 14.13
CA GLU A 425 -11.33 -6.98 14.48
C GLU A 425 -12.54 -6.23 15.04
N ASP A 426 -13.73 -6.83 14.93
CA ASP A 426 -14.93 -6.34 15.57
C ASP A 426 -14.76 -6.19 17.09
N ASN A 427 -15.00 -4.97 17.60
CA ASN A 427 -14.77 -4.58 18.99
C ASN A 427 -13.29 -4.65 19.43
N GLY A 428 -12.37 -4.71 18.47
CA GLY A 428 -10.95 -4.56 18.69
C GLY A 428 -10.54 -3.13 19.08
N PRO A 429 -9.24 -2.87 19.22
CA PRO A 429 -8.71 -1.52 19.38
C PRO A 429 -9.15 -0.56 18.25
N PRO A 430 -9.14 0.76 18.49
CA PRO A 430 -9.42 1.77 17.47
C PRO A 430 -8.56 1.61 16.22
N THR A 431 -9.17 1.75 15.04
CA THR A 431 -8.49 1.54 13.74
C THR A 431 -7.29 2.47 13.55
N ASP A 432 -7.37 3.71 14.01
CA ASP A 432 -6.28 4.69 13.91
C ASP A 432 -5.09 4.35 14.81
N GLU A 433 -5.33 3.78 16.00
CA GLU A 433 -4.26 3.24 16.83
C GLU A 433 -3.62 1.99 16.19
N CYS A 434 -4.43 1.10 15.60
CA CYS A 434 -3.94 -0.04 14.85
C CYS A 434 -3.08 0.36 13.66
N ASP A 435 -3.51 1.39 12.92
CA ASP A 435 -2.77 1.95 11.79
C ASP A 435 -1.37 2.43 12.22
N VAL A 436 -1.29 3.16 13.33
CA VAL A 436 0.00 3.64 13.89
C VAL A 436 0.87 2.48 14.35
N VAL A 437 0.31 1.51 15.08
CA VAL A 437 1.06 0.38 15.63
C VAL A 437 1.49 -0.60 14.54
N GLY A 438 0.64 -0.86 13.54
CA GLY A 438 0.91 -1.75 12.41
C GLY A 438 2.06 -1.26 11.54
N GLU A 439 2.15 0.05 11.30
CA GLU A 439 3.25 0.65 10.54
C GLU A 439 4.51 0.92 11.39
N SER A 440 4.50 0.66 12.69
CA SER A 440 5.59 1.14 13.55
C SER A 440 6.90 0.38 13.44
N LEU A 441 6.89 -0.86 12.94
CA LEU A 441 8.11 -1.65 12.81
C LEU A 441 8.80 -1.37 11.47
N PRO A 442 10.14 -1.29 11.42
CA PRO A 442 10.88 -1.37 10.17
C PRO A 442 10.52 -2.62 9.37
N PHE A 443 10.41 -2.53 8.05
CA PHE A 443 10.13 -3.70 7.20
C PHE A 443 11.08 -4.88 7.41
N PRO A 444 12.41 -4.70 7.58
CA PRO A 444 13.32 -5.82 7.87
C PRO A 444 12.92 -6.59 9.14
N VAL A 445 12.54 -5.86 10.20
CA VAL A 445 12.07 -6.43 11.47
C VAL A 445 10.71 -7.09 11.30
N GLN A 446 9.78 -6.47 10.57
CA GLN A 446 8.49 -7.07 10.24
C GLN A 446 8.67 -8.42 9.52
N PHE A 447 9.54 -8.48 8.51
CA PHE A 447 9.80 -9.72 7.76
C PHE A 447 10.37 -10.81 8.66
N ALA A 448 11.33 -10.48 9.53
CA ALA A 448 11.88 -11.44 10.48
C ALA A 448 10.81 -12.00 11.44
N LEU A 449 9.89 -11.17 11.94
CA LEU A 449 8.77 -11.59 12.78
C LEU A 449 7.74 -12.45 12.00
N ASN A 450 7.46 -12.07 10.75
CA ASN A 450 6.50 -12.75 9.89
C ASN A 450 6.91 -14.19 9.57
N LYS A 451 8.18 -14.59 9.77
CA LYS A 451 8.62 -15.98 9.62
C LYS A 451 7.85 -16.94 10.54
N GLU A 452 7.64 -16.57 11.81
CA GLU A 452 6.88 -17.42 12.74
C GLU A 452 5.37 -17.34 12.47
N GLY A 453 4.87 -16.16 12.10
CA GLY A 453 3.48 -15.99 11.65
C GLY A 453 3.16 -16.86 10.44
N THR A 454 4.06 -16.89 9.45
CA THR A 454 3.94 -17.74 8.25
C THR A 454 3.89 -19.22 8.63
N LYS A 455 4.70 -19.69 9.58
CA LYS A 455 4.62 -21.08 10.07
C LYS A 455 3.30 -21.38 10.77
N ARG A 456 2.79 -20.44 11.59
CA ARG A 456 1.48 -20.59 12.27
C ARG A 456 0.35 -20.70 11.25
N ILE A 457 0.36 -19.85 10.23
CA ILE A 457 -0.60 -19.90 9.11
C ILE A 457 -0.48 -21.24 8.38
N SER A 458 0.73 -21.65 7.99
CA SER A 458 0.94 -22.94 7.32
C SER A 458 0.48 -24.14 8.15
N ALA A 459 0.61 -24.07 9.48
CA ALA A 459 0.09 -25.11 10.37
C ALA A 459 -1.44 -25.14 10.40
N ALA A 460 -2.11 -23.99 10.38
CA ALA A 460 -3.56 -23.90 10.28
C ALA A 460 -4.11 -24.36 8.91
N ASP A 461 -3.33 -24.12 7.85
CA ASP A 461 -3.62 -24.48 6.46
C ASP A 461 -3.02 -25.82 6.01
N LYS A 462 -2.57 -26.64 6.97
CA LYS A 462 -1.84 -27.89 6.70
C LYS A 462 -2.51 -28.78 5.65
N GLU A 463 -3.82 -28.99 5.75
CA GLU A 463 -4.56 -29.85 4.83
C GLU A 463 -4.52 -29.32 3.38
N THR A 464 -4.74 -28.01 3.21
CA THR A 464 -4.68 -27.34 1.90
C THR A 464 -3.27 -27.39 1.32
N ILE A 465 -2.27 -27.07 2.14
CA ILE A 465 -0.85 -27.07 1.74
C ILE A 465 -0.41 -28.46 1.28
N GLU A 466 -0.61 -29.50 2.11
CA GLU A 466 -0.22 -30.87 1.74
C GLU A 466 -1.04 -31.38 0.55
N GLY A 467 -2.31 -30.96 0.42
CA GLY A 467 -3.14 -31.26 -0.74
C GLY A 467 -2.57 -30.69 -2.03
N LEU A 468 -2.20 -29.41 -2.03
CA LEU A 468 -1.59 -28.74 -3.17
C LEU A 468 -0.28 -29.40 -3.59
N GLU A 469 0.58 -29.75 -2.63
CA GLU A 469 1.83 -30.46 -2.90
C GLU A 469 1.58 -31.82 -3.53
N ARG A 470 0.61 -32.60 -3.03
CA ARG A 470 0.20 -33.88 -3.63
C ARG A 470 -0.34 -33.73 -5.05
N ALA A 471 -1.04 -32.63 -5.33
CA ALA A 471 -1.53 -32.28 -6.67
C ALA A 471 -0.42 -31.78 -7.61
N GLY A 472 0.83 -31.66 -7.13
CA GLY A 472 1.96 -31.21 -7.93
C GLY A 472 2.06 -29.69 -8.06
N PHE A 473 1.42 -28.92 -7.18
CA PHE A 473 1.60 -27.48 -7.09
C PHE A 473 2.87 -27.14 -6.29
N LYS A 474 3.68 -26.19 -6.77
CA LYS A 474 4.87 -25.69 -6.05
C LYS A 474 4.50 -24.50 -5.17
N LEU A 475 4.86 -24.59 -3.89
CA LEU A 475 4.72 -23.51 -2.93
C LEU A 475 6.01 -22.68 -2.88
N ASP A 476 5.87 -21.39 -2.53
CA ASP A 476 6.96 -20.45 -2.28
C ASP A 476 6.63 -19.69 -0.99
N TYR A 477 7.56 -19.58 -0.06
CA TYR A 477 7.33 -18.93 1.24
C TYR A 477 8.02 -17.56 1.34
N ALA A 478 8.37 -16.97 0.20
CA ALA A 478 9.31 -15.86 0.06
C ALA A 478 10.77 -16.26 0.38
N ILE A 479 11.70 -15.37 0.07
CA ILE A 479 13.16 -15.64 0.11
C ILE A 479 13.67 -16.16 1.46
N ASP A 480 13.01 -15.79 2.56
CA ASP A 480 13.40 -16.10 3.94
C ASP A 480 12.25 -16.70 4.77
N GLY A 481 11.15 -17.12 4.14
CA GLY A 481 9.99 -17.68 4.84
C GLY A 481 9.04 -16.66 5.47
N SER A 482 9.16 -15.36 5.12
CA SER A 482 8.35 -14.27 5.68
C SER A 482 6.95 -14.13 5.05
N GLY A 483 6.62 -14.96 4.05
CA GLY A 483 5.25 -15.12 3.54
C GLY A 483 4.70 -13.91 2.78
N ILE A 484 3.39 -13.69 2.90
CA ILE A 484 2.63 -12.76 2.04
C ILE A 484 3.08 -11.31 2.14
N ALA A 485 3.38 -10.80 3.33
CA ALA A 485 3.74 -9.39 3.52
C ALA A 485 5.00 -9.03 2.71
N ARG A 486 6.02 -9.91 2.74
CA ARG A 486 7.24 -9.75 1.95
C ARG A 486 6.94 -9.73 0.45
N LEU A 487 6.17 -10.71 -0.02
CA LEU A 487 5.80 -10.82 -1.43
C LEU A 487 4.96 -9.62 -1.91
N TYR A 488 4.09 -9.08 -1.04
CA TYR A 488 3.32 -7.88 -1.33
C TYR A 488 4.23 -6.67 -1.54
N TYR A 489 5.09 -6.37 -0.57
CA TYR A 489 5.91 -5.15 -0.58
C TYR A 489 7.06 -5.18 -1.60
N THR A 490 7.72 -6.33 -1.80
CA THR A 490 8.91 -6.41 -2.66
C THR A 490 8.65 -6.91 -4.08
N ARG A 491 7.43 -7.37 -4.36
CA ARG A 491 7.09 -7.94 -5.68
C ARG A 491 5.70 -7.56 -6.19
N GLY A 492 4.76 -7.22 -5.30
CA GLY A 492 3.36 -6.98 -5.69
C GLY A 492 2.64 -8.22 -6.20
N GLY A 493 3.08 -9.42 -5.81
CA GLY A 493 2.52 -10.69 -6.27
C GLY A 493 3.36 -11.91 -5.91
N GLY A 494 3.00 -13.08 -6.45
CA GLY A 494 3.64 -14.36 -6.09
C GLY A 494 2.98 -15.07 -4.90
N TYR A 495 1.82 -14.58 -4.48
CA TYR A 495 0.96 -15.22 -3.49
C TYR A 495 -0.46 -15.38 -4.05
N TYR A 496 -1.24 -16.25 -3.42
CA TYR A 496 -2.66 -16.46 -3.63
C TYR A 496 -3.37 -16.56 -2.28
N ILE A 497 -4.40 -15.74 -2.07
CA ILE A 497 -5.33 -15.91 -0.95
C ILE A 497 -6.44 -16.83 -1.44
N ASP A 498 -6.48 -18.05 -0.89
CA ASP A 498 -7.40 -19.10 -1.34
C ASP A 498 -8.84 -18.78 -0.96
N VAL A 499 -9.65 -18.60 -2.00
CA VAL A 499 -11.10 -18.39 -1.92
C VAL A 499 -11.90 -19.57 -2.45
N GLY A 500 -11.23 -20.66 -2.83
CA GLY A 500 -11.88 -21.90 -3.30
C GLY A 500 -11.08 -22.67 -4.36
N CYS A 501 -10.26 -21.97 -5.15
CA CYS A 501 -9.55 -22.57 -6.29
C CYS A 501 -8.56 -23.66 -5.86
N SER A 502 -7.96 -23.58 -4.67
CA SER A 502 -7.00 -24.61 -4.21
C SER A 502 -7.67 -25.98 -4.10
N LYS A 503 -8.93 -26.03 -3.65
CA LYS A 503 -9.68 -27.28 -3.60
C LYS A 503 -9.88 -27.89 -4.98
N LEU A 504 -10.12 -27.09 -6.02
CA LEU A 504 -10.28 -27.57 -7.39
C LEU A 504 -8.98 -28.18 -7.93
N ILE A 505 -7.83 -27.62 -7.54
CA ILE A 505 -6.51 -28.19 -7.85
C ILE A 505 -6.32 -29.52 -7.11
N ILE A 506 -6.59 -29.55 -5.81
CA ILE A 506 -6.46 -30.74 -4.95
C ILE A 506 -7.32 -31.90 -5.47
N ASP A 507 -8.55 -31.61 -5.88
CA ASP A 507 -9.50 -32.59 -6.42
C ASP A 507 -9.16 -33.00 -7.89
N GLY A 508 -8.12 -32.43 -8.51
CA GLY A 508 -7.71 -32.72 -9.88
C GLY A 508 -8.62 -32.14 -10.97
N LYS A 509 -9.54 -31.24 -10.59
CA LYS A 509 -10.49 -30.59 -11.51
C LYS A 509 -9.84 -29.46 -12.32
N ILE A 510 -8.86 -28.79 -11.73
CA ILE A 510 -7.94 -27.89 -12.41
C ILE A 510 -6.57 -28.55 -12.38
N LYS A 511 -5.96 -28.75 -13.55
CA LYS A 511 -4.64 -29.37 -13.65
C LYS A 511 -3.55 -28.32 -13.43
N VAL A 512 -2.43 -28.72 -12.85
CA VAL A 512 -1.25 -27.86 -12.73
C VAL A 512 -0.12 -28.50 -13.53
N HIS A 513 0.54 -27.69 -14.36
CA HIS A 513 1.71 -28.09 -15.11
C HIS A 513 2.89 -27.18 -14.74
N GLN A 514 3.95 -27.76 -14.19
CA GLN A 514 5.16 -27.01 -13.84
C GLN A 514 5.99 -26.74 -15.10
N SER A 515 6.41 -25.50 -15.30
CA SER A 515 7.25 -25.10 -16.44
C SER A 515 8.35 -24.13 -15.99
N PRO A 516 9.39 -24.62 -15.28
CA PRO A 516 10.48 -23.78 -14.80
C PRO A 516 11.25 -23.11 -15.95
N GLY A 517 11.32 -23.78 -17.11
CA GLY A 517 11.94 -23.25 -18.33
C GLY A 517 11.08 -22.25 -19.11
N GLY A 518 9.78 -22.16 -18.81
CA GLY A 518 8.84 -21.27 -19.49
C GLY A 518 8.39 -21.74 -20.88
N ILE A 519 7.77 -20.82 -21.60
CA ILE A 519 7.16 -21.02 -22.93
C ILE A 519 8.20 -20.69 -24.01
N THR A 520 8.29 -21.51 -25.05
CA THR A 520 9.16 -21.27 -26.22
C THR A 520 8.40 -20.75 -27.43
N GLY A 521 7.12 -21.08 -27.57
CA GLY A 521 6.33 -20.66 -28.71
C GLY A 521 4.94 -21.30 -28.76
N PHE A 522 4.32 -21.20 -29.92
CA PHE A 522 3.03 -21.81 -30.25
C PHE A 522 3.16 -22.61 -31.55
N THR A 523 2.36 -23.67 -31.65
CA THR A 523 1.98 -24.29 -32.93
C THR A 523 0.55 -23.84 -33.29
N PRO A 524 -0.02 -24.24 -34.44
CA PRO A 524 -1.38 -23.83 -34.79
C PRO A 524 -2.47 -24.26 -33.78
N ASP A 525 -2.21 -25.24 -32.91
CA ASP A 525 -3.18 -25.80 -31.96
C ASP A 525 -2.62 -26.07 -30.55
N ALA A 526 -1.38 -25.65 -30.25
CA ALA A 526 -0.73 -25.89 -28.96
C ALA A 526 0.14 -24.73 -28.48
N LEU A 527 0.30 -24.63 -27.16
CA LEU A 527 1.36 -23.88 -26.50
C LEU A 527 2.57 -24.80 -26.27
N VAL A 528 3.77 -24.35 -26.63
CA VAL A 528 5.00 -25.15 -26.58
C VAL A 528 5.88 -24.68 -25.42
N LEU A 529 6.30 -25.62 -24.59
CA LEU A 529 7.18 -25.37 -23.46
C LEU A 529 8.65 -25.59 -23.81
N LYS A 530 9.55 -25.05 -22.98
CA LYS A 530 11.00 -25.15 -23.17
C LYS A 530 11.54 -26.59 -23.12
N ASP A 531 10.84 -27.50 -22.46
CA ASP A 531 11.19 -28.92 -22.43
C ASP A 531 10.67 -29.70 -23.65
N GLY A 532 10.02 -29.03 -24.60
CA GLY A 532 9.43 -29.63 -25.81
C GLY A 532 8.00 -30.11 -25.64
N THR A 533 7.40 -30.00 -24.45
CA THR A 533 6.00 -30.38 -24.23
C THR A 533 5.06 -29.47 -25.02
N GLU A 534 4.12 -30.08 -25.76
CA GLU A 534 3.02 -29.38 -26.41
C GLU A 534 1.72 -29.53 -25.61
N LEU A 535 1.16 -28.40 -25.16
CA LEU A 535 -0.12 -28.34 -24.48
C LEU A 535 -1.20 -27.85 -25.44
N LYS A 536 -2.08 -28.75 -25.89
CA LYS A 536 -3.21 -28.38 -26.77
C LYS A 536 -4.16 -27.42 -26.05
N ALA A 537 -4.51 -26.33 -26.72
CA ALA A 537 -5.36 -25.29 -26.15
C ALA A 537 -6.27 -24.68 -27.20
N ASP A 538 -7.49 -24.35 -26.81
CA ASP A 538 -8.36 -23.43 -27.53
C ASP A 538 -8.13 -21.98 -27.06
N ILE A 539 -7.70 -21.80 -25.82
CA ILE A 539 -7.53 -20.50 -25.18
C ILE A 539 -6.27 -20.52 -24.30
N VAL A 540 -5.46 -19.47 -24.40
CA VAL A 540 -4.33 -19.22 -23.51
C VAL A 540 -4.50 -17.84 -22.87
N VAL A 541 -4.59 -17.82 -21.54
CA VAL A 541 -4.66 -16.57 -20.77
C VAL A 541 -3.30 -16.29 -20.14
N LEU A 542 -2.71 -15.16 -20.48
CA LEU A 542 -1.46 -14.69 -19.89
C LEU A 542 -1.78 -13.97 -18.57
N ALA A 543 -1.78 -14.70 -17.46
CA ALA A 543 -1.87 -14.15 -16.10
C ALA A 543 -0.48 -13.76 -15.58
N THR A 544 0.26 -13.01 -16.40
CA THR A 544 1.70 -12.76 -16.29
C THR A 544 2.08 -11.55 -15.45
N GLY A 545 1.09 -10.90 -14.83
CA GLY A 545 1.29 -9.79 -13.91
C GLY A 545 1.39 -8.44 -14.62
N PHE A 546 1.96 -7.46 -13.91
CA PHE A 546 1.99 -6.06 -14.32
C PHE A 546 3.37 -5.48 -14.02
N ASP A 547 3.71 -4.41 -14.71
CA ASP A 547 4.97 -3.69 -14.54
C ASP A 547 4.87 -2.69 -13.37
N ASN A 548 5.95 -1.97 -13.09
CA ASN A 548 6.02 -0.88 -12.12
C ASN A 548 5.03 0.25 -12.49
N MET A 549 4.43 0.93 -11.50
CA MET A 549 3.50 2.05 -11.76
C MET A 549 4.12 3.18 -12.59
N LYS A 550 5.45 3.29 -12.60
CA LYS A 550 6.19 4.20 -13.47
C LYS A 550 5.89 4.01 -14.97
N THR A 551 5.57 2.80 -15.41
CA THR A 551 5.15 2.56 -16.81
C THR A 551 3.83 3.23 -17.15
N THR A 552 2.86 3.19 -16.23
CA THR A 552 1.61 3.94 -16.36
C THR A 552 1.84 5.44 -16.23
N ALA A 553 2.74 5.88 -15.33
CA ALA A 553 3.16 7.28 -15.26
C ALA A 553 3.74 7.77 -16.59
N GLN A 554 4.61 6.98 -17.22
CA GLN A 554 5.19 7.28 -18.55
C GLN A 554 4.12 7.38 -19.62
N LYS A 555 3.17 6.45 -19.65
CA LYS A 555 2.06 6.45 -20.62
C LYS A 555 1.16 7.68 -20.50
N ILE A 556 0.89 8.11 -19.27
CA ILE A 556 -0.05 9.22 -18.99
C ILE A 556 0.67 10.58 -19.06
N MET A 557 1.83 10.71 -18.41
CA MET A 557 2.51 11.99 -18.22
C MET A 557 3.58 12.26 -19.29
N GLY A 558 4.00 11.23 -20.04
CA GLY A 558 5.02 11.32 -21.07
C GLY A 558 6.45 11.05 -20.58
N ASP A 559 7.35 10.79 -21.53
CA ASP A 559 8.72 10.35 -21.28
C ASP A 559 9.56 11.35 -20.46
N LYS A 560 9.37 12.66 -20.70
CA LYS A 560 10.12 13.72 -20.01
C LYS A 560 9.85 13.75 -18.51
N VAL A 561 8.61 13.48 -18.11
CA VAL A 561 8.23 13.41 -16.70
C VAL A 561 8.74 12.11 -16.11
N ALA A 562 8.48 10.98 -16.77
CA ALA A 562 8.81 9.65 -16.26
C ALA A 562 10.32 9.38 -16.12
N SER A 563 11.17 10.01 -16.92
CA SER A 563 12.63 9.87 -16.80
C SER A 563 13.20 10.43 -15.49
N ARG A 564 12.46 11.31 -14.80
CA ARG A 564 12.82 11.87 -13.48
C ARG A 564 12.21 11.09 -12.32
N LEU A 565 11.30 10.15 -12.59
CA LEU A 565 10.61 9.38 -11.56
C LEU A 565 11.48 8.20 -11.10
N LYS A 566 11.56 8.03 -9.78
CA LYS A 566 12.03 6.80 -9.14
C LYS A 566 11.02 5.68 -9.42
N ASP A 567 11.52 4.45 -9.37
CA ASP A 567 10.64 3.28 -9.38
C ASP A 567 9.86 3.23 -8.05
N VAL A 568 8.66 2.65 -8.08
CA VAL A 568 7.84 2.46 -6.87
C VAL A 568 7.92 1.04 -6.33
N TRP A 569 7.55 0.85 -5.06
CA TRP A 569 7.58 -0.45 -4.37
C TRP A 569 9.00 -1.03 -4.26
N ASP A 570 9.11 -2.22 -3.65
CA ASP A 570 10.38 -2.76 -3.20
C ASP A 570 11.08 -1.85 -2.18
N LEU A 571 12.10 -2.38 -1.52
CA LEU A 571 12.81 -1.64 -0.49
C LEU A 571 14.02 -0.91 -1.04
N ASP A 572 14.22 0.32 -0.57
CA ASP A 572 15.45 1.08 -0.74
C ASP A 572 16.56 0.57 0.20
N GLU A 573 17.68 1.28 0.26
CA GLU A 573 18.83 0.89 1.09
C GLU A 573 18.58 0.98 2.59
N GLU A 574 17.61 1.79 3.04
CA GLU A 574 17.20 1.93 4.43
C GLU A 574 16.16 0.87 4.84
N GLY A 575 15.59 0.17 3.86
CA GLY A 575 14.50 -0.76 4.09
C GLY A 575 13.13 -0.09 4.05
N GLU A 576 13.00 1.08 3.41
CA GLU A 576 11.73 1.75 3.15
C GLU A 576 11.22 1.53 1.73
N LEU A 577 9.91 1.66 1.52
CA LEU A 577 9.34 1.50 0.19
C LEU A 577 9.81 2.62 -0.75
N ASN A 578 10.21 2.26 -1.98
CA ASN A 578 10.59 3.25 -2.97
C ASN A 578 9.37 4.08 -3.40
N ALA A 579 9.51 5.41 -3.36
CA ALA A 579 8.64 6.45 -3.93
C ALA A 579 7.12 6.42 -3.61
N MET A 580 6.62 5.39 -2.95
CA MET A 580 5.23 5.28 -2.52
C MET A 580 4.98 6.22 -1.35
N TRP A 581 4.07 7.17 -1.53
CA TRP A 581 3.63 8.13 -0.50
C TRP A 581 4.72 9.09 0.01
N ARG A 582 5.85 9.13 -0.70
CA ARG A 582 7.07 9.86 -0.39
C ARG A 582 7.62 10.52 -1.66
N PRO A 583 8.76 11.24 -1.59
CA PRO A 583 9.30 11.93 -2.75
C PRO A 583 9.56 11.05 -3.96
N SER A 584 8.93 11.38 -5.09
CA SER A 584 8.97 10.54 -6.31
C SER A 584 10.24 10.70 -7.16
N GLY A 585 11.12 11.65 -6.81
CA GLY A 585 12.25 12.09 -7.65
C GLY A 585 11.90 13.22 -8.63
N HIS A 586 10.61 13.52 -8.84
CA HIS A 586 10.17 14.66 -9.63
C HIS A 586 9.47 15.71 -8.75
N PRO A 587 9.84 17.00 -8.78
CA PRO A 587 9.16 18.09 -8.07
C PRO A 587 7.64 18.04 -8.22
N ASN A 588 6.95 18.13 -7.08
CA ASN A 588 5.50 18.16 -6.97
C ASN A 588 4.74 17.03 -7.68
N PHE A 589 5.39 15.89 -7.93
CA PHE A 589 4.76 14.66 -8.38
C PHE A 589 4.78 13.63 -7.26
N TRP A 590 3.69 12.87 -7.11
CA TRP A 590 3.55 11.89 -6.04
C TRP A 590 2.88 10.61 -6.53
N TYR A 591 3.22 9.48 -5.91
CA TYR A 591 2.52 8.22 -6.10
C TYR A 591 1.66 7.89 -4.88
N MET A 592 0.44 7.40 -5.14
CA MET A 592 -0.48 6.94 -4.10
C MET A 592 -1.19 5.68 -4.56
N GLY A 593 -1.11 4.62 -3.76
CA GLY A 593 -1.50 3.27 -4.16
C GLY A 593 -1.43 2.27 -3.01
N GLY A 594 -1.92 1.06 -3.27
CA GLY A 594 -1.98 -0.04 -2.28
C GLY A 594 -3.38 -0.63 -2.16
N ASN A 595 -3.58 -1.49 -1.15
CA ASN A 595 -4.90 -1.94 -0.74
C ASN A 595 -5.66 -0.80 -0.01
N LEU A 596 -6.91 -1.04 0.38
CA LEU A 596 -7.76 -0.04 1.04
C LEU A 596 -7.14 0.50 2.34
N ALA A 597 -6.57 -0.38 3.16
CA ALA A 597 -5.96 -0.01 4.44
C ALA A 597 -4.75 0.90 4.26
N ILE A 598 -3.78 0.49 3.44
CA ILE A 598 -2.58 1.27 3.15
C ILE A 598 -2.95 2.61 2.51
N CYS A 599 -3.97 2.63 1.64
CA CYS A 599 -4.48 3.90 1.10
C CYS A 599 -5.05 4.81 2.19
N ARG A 600 -5.80 4.28 3.16
CA ARG A 600 -6.29 5.04 4.31
C ARG A 600 -5.11 5.59 5.13
N ILE A 601 -4.15 4.75 5.48
CA ILE A 601 -3.03 5.08 6.36
C ILE A 601 -2.17 6.18 5.73
N TYR A 602 -1.61 5.90 4.55
CA TYR A 602 -0.58 6.75 3.94
C TYR A 602 -1.16 7.99 3.24
N SER A 603 -2.47 8.05 3.01
CA SER A 603 -3.13 9.28 2.56
C SER A 603 -2.92 10.43 3.53
N LYS A 604 -2.85 10.15 4.85
CA LYS A 604 -2.58 11.15 5.88
C LYS A 604 -1.18 11.74 5.70
N TYR A 605 -0.16 10.89 5.67
CA TYR A 605 1.24 11.34 5.62
C TYR A 605 1.57 12.04 4.30
N LEU A 606 1.01 11.59 3.17
CA LEU A 606 1.15 12.30 1.90
C LEU A 606 0.46 13.68 1.92
N ALA A 607 -0.75 13.76 2.49
CA ALA A 607 -1.46 15.03 2.59
C ALA A 607 -0.75 16.05 3.50
N LEU A 608 -0.17 15.58 4.62
CA LEU A 608 0.65 16.42 5.51
C LEU A 608 1.90 16.95 4.80
N GLN A 609 2.60 16.11 4.03
CA GLN A 609 3.77 16.55 3.24
C GLN A 609 3.40 17.61 2.20
N ILE A 610 2.30 17.41 1.46
CA ILE A 610 1.83 18.37 0.45
C ILE A 610 1.40 19.68 1.12
N LYS A 611 0.64 19.61 2.22
CA LYS A 611 0.26 20.80 2.98
C LYS A 611 1.49 21.53 3.50
N ALA A 612 2.47 20.83 4.05
CA ALA A 612 3.72 21.42 4.50
C ALA A 612 4.50 22.11 3.37
N ALA A 613 4.48 21.57 2.15
CA ALA A 613 5.09 22.21 0.99
C ALA A 613 4.38 23.51 0.61
N GLU A 614 3.05 23.50 0.57
CA GLU A 614 2.25 24.69 0.26
C GLU A 614 2.40 25.82 1.29
N GLU A 615 2.64 25.47 2.56
CA GLU A 615 2.85 26.42 3.65
C GLU A 615 4.33 26.79 3.84
N GLY A 616 5.23 26.29 2.98
CA GLY A 616 6.66 26.59 3.02
C GLY A 616 7.44 25.94 4.18
N LEU A 617 6.82 25.00 4.90
CA LEU A 617 7.45 24.17 5.94
C LEU A 617 8.36 23.09 5.31
N ASN A 618 8.05 22.67 4.09
CA ASN A 618 8.87 21.79 3.27
C ASN A 618 9.23 22.48 1.95
N ARG A 619 10.34 23.24 1.93
CA ARG A 619 10.71 24.08 0.77
C ARG A 619 11.12 23.28 -0.48
N ASN A 620 11.36 21.97 -0.37
CA ASN A 620 11.77 21.16 -1.51
C ASN A 620 11.35 19.69 -1.35
N PRO A 621 10.05 19.39 -1.47
CA PRO A 621 9.52 18.06 -1.15
C PRO A 621 10.18 16.94 -1.96
N ASN A 622 10.70 17.21 -3.16
CA ASN A 622 11.29 16.19 -4.02
C ASN A 622 12.75 16.43 -4.43
N LYS A 623 13.49 17.30 -3.73
CA LYS A 623 14.96 17.28 -3.79
C LYS A 623 15.46 16.37 -2.66
N VAL A 624 15.63 15.08 -2.98
CA VAL A 624 16.39 14.13 -2.17
C VAL A 624 17.75 13.97 -2.80
#